data_AF-A0A2V9KJC3-F1
#
_entry.id   AF-A0A2V9KJC3-F1
#
_cell.length_a   1.000
_cell.length_b   1.000
_cell.length_c   1.000
_cell.angle_alpha   90.00
_cell.angle_beta   90.00
_cell.angle_gamma   90.00
#
_symmetry.space_group_name_H-M   'P 1'
#
loop_
_entity.id
_entity.type
_entity.pdbx_description
1 polymer ?
#
loop_
_entity_poly.entity_id
_entity_poly.type
_entity_poly.pdbx_seq_one_letter_code
_entity_poly.pdbx_strand_id
1 'polypeptide(L)'
;LLRTPEEEEEMIRAYQWRKRKEQAEMRMMGAGAGTEKPQQVIRREKIGRNDPCPCGSGKKYKKCHGAGSPPPSSSGKGNGSSPPASA
;
A
#
# COMPACT_ATOMS: atom_id res chain seq x y z
N LEU A 1 -49.91 8.84 23.45
CA LEU A 1 -49.04 8.35 24.54
C LEU A 1 -47.61 8.80 24.23
N LEU A 2 -47.24 10.03 24.62
CA LEU A 2 -45.86 10.48 24.51
C LEU A 2 -45.12 9.90 25.72
N ARG A 3 -43.93 9.32 25.52
CA ARG A 3 -43.06 8.86 26.62
C ARG A 3 -42.79 10.02 27.57
N THR A 4 -42.78 9.75 28.87
CA THR A 4 -42.42 10.76 29.86
C THR A 4 -40.92 11.09 29.69
N PRO A 5 -40.50 12.32 30.01
CA PRO A 5 -39.09 12.71 29.91
C PRO A 5 -38.17 11.80 30.75
N GLU A 6 -38.68 11.26 31.85
CA GLU A 6 -37.96 10.32 32.72
C GLU A 6 -37.72 8.96 32.03
N GLU A 7 -38.73 8.43 31.34
CA GLU A 7 -38.60 7.19 30.55
C GLU A 7 -37.61 7.34 29.39
N GLU A 8 -37.52 8.54 28.80
CA GLU A 8 -36.54 8.84 27.75
C GLU A 8 -35.11 8.91 28.31
N GLU A 9 -34.93 9.55 29.46
CA GLU A 9 -33.63 9.57 30.16
C GLU A 9 -33.16 8.18 30.58
N GLU A 10 -34.06 7.35 31.09
CA GLU A 10 -33.77 5.95 31.43
C GLU A 10 -33.35 5.15 30.20
N MET A 11 -34.00 5.37 29.06
CA MET A 11 -33.65 4.75 27.79
C MET A 11 -32.30 5.20 27.28
N ILE A 12 -31.97 6.49 27.39
CA ILE A 12 -30.65 7.04 27.05
C ILE A 12 -29.58 6.43 27.97
N ARG A 13 -29.83 6.37 29.28
CA ARG A 13 -28.90 5.76 30.26
C ARG A 13 -28.71 4.27 30.01
N ALA A 14 -29.78 3.52 29.70
CA ALA A 14 -29.72 2.10 29.35
C ALA A 14 -28.97 1.85 28.03
N TYR A 15 -29.13 2.72 27.04
CA TYR A 15 -28.36 2.69 25.80
C TYR A 15 -26.88 2.97 26.06
N GLN A 16 -26.56 4.02 26.83
CA GLN A 16 -25.19 4.37 27.21
C GLN A 16 -24.51 3.25 28.00
N TRP A 17 -25.23 2.59 28.91
CA TRP A 17 -24.74 1.45 29.69
C TRP A 17 -24.43 0.25 28.80
N ARG A 18 -25.36 -0.14 27.90
CA ARG A 18 -25.12 -1.22 26.94
C ARG A 18 -23.92 -0.93 26.04
N LYS A 19 -23.83 0.29 25.50
CA LYS A 19 -22.72 0.72 24.62
C LYS A 19 -21.38 0.73 25.34
N ARG A 20 -21.34 1.20 26.59
CA ARG A 20 -20.13 1.17 27.44
C ARG A 20 -19.71 -0.27 27.75
N LYS A 21 -20.67 -1.16 28.04
CA LYS A 21 -20.41 -2.59 28.29
C LYS A 21 -19.87 -3.28 27.05
N GLU A 22 -20.47 -3.04 25.89
CA GLU A 22 -20.00 -3.55 24.58
C GLU A 22 -18.59 -3.02 24.24
N GLN A 23 -18.33 -1.73 24.43
CA GLN A 23 -16.97 -1.18 24.25
C GLN A 23 -15.95 -1.76 25.23
N ALA A 24 -16.33 -2.00 26.49
CA ALA A 24 -15.46 -2.64 27.47
C ALA A 24 -15.17 -4.10 27.09
N GLU A 25 -16.18 -4.84 26.61
CA GLU A 25 -16.04 -6.21 26.13
C GLU A 25 -15.16 -6.28 24.87
N MET A 26 -15.39 -5.40 23.88
CA MET A 26 -14.54 -5.25 22.70
C MET A 26 -13.08 -4.93 23.07
N ARG A 27 -12.86 -4.11 24.10
CA ARG A 27 -11.52 -3.79 24.63
C ARG A 27 -10.87 -4.97 25.36
N MET A 28 -11.64 -5.81 26.05
CA MET A 28 -11.14 -6.99 26.78
C MET A 28 -10.89 -8.21 25.86
N MET A 29 -11.61 -8.33 24.74
CA MET A 29 -11.39 -9.37 23.73
C MET A 29 -10.17 -9.11 22.82
N GLY A 30 -9.65 -7.87 22.80
CA GLY A 30 -8.41 -7.49 22.10
C GLY A 30 -7.11 -7.64 22.92
N ALA A 31 -7.19 -8.18 24.14
CA ALA A 31 -6.06 -8.30 25.07
C ALA A 31 -5.56 -9.74 25.26
N GLY A 32 -5.61 -10.56 24.21
CA GLY A 32 -5.13 -11.95 24.20
C GLY A 32 -3.79 -12.12 23.48
N ALA A 33 -2.74 -12.39 24.25
CA ALA A 33 -1.46 -13.03 23.91
C ALA A 33 -0.54 -12.38 22.85
N GLY A 34 0.54 -11.75 23.33
CA GLY A 34 1.72 -11.45 22.53
C GLY A 34 2.45 -10.19 23.00
N THR A 35 3.31 -10.31 24.01
CA THR A 35 4.36 -9.31 24.26
C THR A 35 5.43 -9.41 23.17
N GLU A 36 5.07 -9.13 21.93
CA GLU A 36 6.00 -8.67 20.93
C GLU A 36 5.55 -7.26 20.61
N LYS A 37 6.35 -6.26 21.03
CA LYS A 37 6.24 -4.92 20.46
C LYS A 37 6.14 -5.15 18.95
N PRO A 38 5.13 -4.66 18.21
CA PRO A 38 5.12 -4.82 16.77
C PRO A 38 6.46 -4.24 16.33
N GLN A 39 7.39 -5.13 15.93
CA GLN A 39 8.71 -4.73 15.50
C GLN A 39 8.38 -3.83 14.33
N GLN A 40 8.48 -2.51 14.55
CA GLN A 40 8.18 -1.54 13.52
C GLN A 40 9.08 -1.94 12.38
N VAL A 41 8.48 -2.53 11.35
CA VAL A 41 9.22 -3.00 10.20
C VAL A 41 9.72 -1.70 9.61
N ILE A 42 10.97 -1.36 9.91
CA ILE A 42 11.62 -0.20 9.31
C ILE A 42 11.62 -0.54 7.84
N ARG A 43 10.62 -0.03 7.11
CA ARG A 43 10.60 -0.04 5.66
C ARG A 43 11.80 0.81 5.30
N ARG A 44 12.95 0.16 5.12
CA ARG A 44 14.08 0.76 4.43
C ARG A 44 13.48 1.28 3.14
N GLU A 45 13.51 2.60 2.98
CA GLU A 45 12.92 3.27 1.83
C GLU A 45 13.52 2.61 0.59
N LYS A 46 12.69 1.86 -0.15
CA LYS A 46 13.16 1.15 -1.33
C LYS A 46 13.46 2.24 -2.34
N ILE A 47 14.72 2.31 -2.79
CA ILE A 47 15.12 3.29 -3.81
C ILE A 47 14.16 3.21 -5.00
N GLY A 48 13.51 4.32 -5.32
CA GLY A 48 12.56 4.37 -6.42
C GLY A 48 13.28 4.23 -7.76
N ARG A 49 12.59 3.67 -8.75
CA ARG A 49 13.15 3.49 -10.11
C ARG A 49 13.65 4.81 -10.74
N ASN A 50 13.13 5.97 -10.34
CA ASN A 50 13.49 7.26 -10.91
C ASN A 50 14.55 8.03 -10.11
N ASP A 51 14.90 7.59 -8.91
CA ASP A 51 15.88 8.23 -8.03
C ASP A 51 17.30 8.18 -8.61
N PRO A 52 18.19 9.11 -8.21
CA PRO A 52 19.60 9.02 -8.59
C PRO A 52 20.20 7.69 -8.13
N CYS A 53 20.98 7.05 -9.00
CA CYS A 53 21.56 5.75 -8.71
C CYS A 53 22.67 5.89 -7.65
N PRO A 54 22.67 5.06 -6.59
CA PRO A 54 23.59 5.19 -5.45
C PRO A 54 25.03 4.83 -5.81
N CYS A 55 25.31 4.35 -7.02
CA CYS A 55 26.67 4.14 -7.53
C CYS A 55 27.39 5.43 -7.94
N GLY A 56 26.74 6.60 -7.84
CA GLY A 56 27.36 7.88 -8.19
C GLY A 56 27.46 8.17 -9.69
N SER A 57 26.79 7.38 -10.54
CA SER A 57 26.85 7.55 -12.00
C SER A 57 26.09 8.78 -12.55
N GLY A 58 25.34 9.49 -11.71
CA GLY A 58 24.45 10.58 -12.12
C GLY A 58 23.21 10.13 -12.92
N LYS A 59 23.04 8.82 -13.16
CA LYS A 59 21.91 8.25 -13.91
C LYS A 59 20.77 7.87 -12.95
N LYS A 60 19.53 7.85 -13.44
CA LYS A 60 18.36 7.32 -12.69
C LYS A 60 18.53 5.82 -12.42
N TYR A 61 18.09 5.33 -11.27
CA TYR A 61 18.23 3.94 -10.84
C TYR A 61 17.77 2.95 -11.93
N LYS A 62 16.60 3.15 -12.54
CA LYS A 62 16.06 2.31 -13.64
C LYS A 62 16.91 2.25 -14.92
N LYS A 63 17.83 3.19 -15.13
CA LYS A 63 18.74 3.24 -16.29
C LYS A 63 20.15 2.75 -15.93
N CYS A 64 20.36 2.32 -14.70
CA CYS A 64 21.63 1.82 -14.19
C CYS A 64 21.35 0.46 -13.53
N HIS A 65 21.51 0.34 -12.21
CA HIS A 65 21.32 -0.91 -11.47
C HIS A 65 19.88 -1.44 -11.42
N GLY A 66 18.88 -0.61 -11.77
CA GLY A 66 17.47 -0.98 -11.85
C GLY A 66 17.01 -1.36 -13.27
N ALA A 67 17.92 -1.44 -14.24
CA ALA A 67 17.62 -1.92 -15.59
C ALA A 67 17.57 -3.46 -15.57
N GLY A 68 16.43 -4.01 -15.18
CA GLY A 68 16.18 -5.44 -15.34
C GLY A 68 16.16 -5.76 -16.83
N SER A 69 17.15 -6.54 -17.28
CA SER A 69 17.34 -7.14 -18.60
C SER A 69 16.97 -6.24 -19.81
N PRO A 70 17.94 -5.76 -20.61
CA PRO A 70 17.56 -5.22 -21.92
C PRO A 70 16.78 -6.32 -22.67
N PRO A 71 15.67 -5.99 -23.39
CA PRO A 71 15.08 -6.96 -24.29
C PRO A 71 16.18 -7.47 -25.22
N PRO A 72 16.21 -8.77 -25.57
CA PRO A 72 17.21 -9.29 -26.49
C PRO A 72 17.19 -8.40 -27.72
N SER A 73 18.32 -7.77 -27.99
CA SER A 73 18.58 -6.85 -29.10
C SER A 73 17.81 -7.29 -30.33
N SER A 74 16.72 -6.58 -30.65
CA SER A 74 16.05 -6.75 -31.93
C SER A 74 17.02 -6.27 -33.00
N SER A 75 17.64 -7.26 -33.63
CA SER A 75 18.50 -7.17 -34.79
C SER A 75 18.03 -6.11 -35.78
N GLY A 76 18.99 -5.41 -36.38
CA GLY A 76 18.78 -4.25 -37.23
C GLY A 76 17.75 -4.46 -38.33
N LYS A 77 16.84 -3.50 -38.47
CA LYS A 77 16.18 -3.26 -39.75
C LYS A 77 17.19 -2.55 -40.66
N GLY A 78 17.86 -3.32 -41.52
CA GLY A 78 18.53 -2.76 -42.69
C GLY A 78 17.49 -2.18 -43.63
N ASN A 79 17.57 -0.88 -43.91
CA ASN A 79 16.87 -0.29 -45.04
C ASN A 79 17.60 -0.73 -46.32
N GLY A 80 16.92 -1.50 -47.16
CA GLY A 80 17.36 -1.86 -48.50
C GLY A 80 16.27 -1.48 -49.49
N SER A 81 16.35 -0.26 -50.02
CA SER A 81 15.61 0.17 -51.20
C SER A 81 16.25 -0.44 -52.45
N SER A 82 15.46 -1.09 -53.33
CA SER A 82 15.65 -1.26 -54.80
C SER A 82 14.83 -2.47 -55.32
N PRO A 83 14.46 -2.54 -56.62
CA PRO A 83 13.36 -1.85 -57.31
C PRO A 83 12.32 -2.88 -57.88
N PRO A 84 11.24 -2.47 -58.58
CA PRO A 84 10.30 -3.44 -59.17
C PRO A 84 10.86 -4.06 -60.46
N ALA A 85 10.75 -5.39 -60.59
CA ALA A 85 10.99 -6.13 -61.83
C ALA A 85 9.71 -6.85 -62.27
N SER A 86 9.13 -6.30 -63.33
CA SER A 86 8.33 -6.87 -64.43
C SER A 86 7.67 -8.26 -64.30
N ALA A 87 6.35 -8.30 -64.53
CA ALA A 87 5.65 -9.24 -65.41
C ALA A 87 4.32 -8.62 -65.87
#